data_AF-A0A0Q9M4E1-F1
#
_entry.id   AF-A0A0Q9M4E1-F1
#
_cell.length_a   1.000
_cell.length_b   1.000
_cell.length_c   1.000
_cell.angle_alpha   90.00
_cell.angle_beta   90.00
_cell.angle_gamma   90.00
#
_symmetry.space_group_name_H-M   'P 1'
#
loop_
_entity.id
_entity.type
_entity.pdbx_description
1 polymer ?
#
loop_
_entity_poly.entity_id
_entity_poly.type
_entity_poly.pdbx_seq_one_letter_code
_entity_poly.pdbx_strand_id
1 'polypeptide(L)'
;MIIELEKLIYALNQRFKMNIISTDYQTVPLQGGTVAKVYLVTGIAQSVDGEKLPYRIVLKIQNKWERYGDPGSWRREYDLYSSDLGATLSQALSWPTCYHAEFNAEGNEYLLWLEYIDGVTGLDLTRDMYEKAALELGRFQGKLYAVQPAVLQSLTNLSHADLMKNTYLHYRSWPVVYDYIRSEDCELPLHVRQMLIDIDEQADEIFARIEKLPLVLCHRDFWVTNLIYADGNFTLIDWDTCGWGYLGEDLASLIADDPNIDHMVEHYQRCIPAYYKGFSEFADVPRIADHCVYELILLVFGYRLVEGYLHTEADDGKTRRIHTLQKIYEMKTIPLMITSGT
;
A
#
# COMPACT_ATOMS: atom_id res chain seq x y z
N MET A 1 -27.66 -4.04 -4.22
CA MET A 1 -27.13 -3.22 -5.33
C MET A 1 -27.69 -3.78 -6.62
N ILE A 2 -28.15 -2.94 -7.54
CA ILE A 2 -28.57 -3.40 -8.86
C ILE A 2 -27.38 -3.24 -9.79
N ILE A 3 -26.93 -4.35 -10.37
CA ILE A 3 -25.85 -4.37 -11.37
C ILE A 3 -26.49 -4.29 -12.76
N GLU A 4 -25.91 -3.48 -13.65
CA GLU A 4 -26.21 -3.52 -15.08
C GLU A 4 -25.75 -4.86 -15.66
N LEU A 5 -26.71 -5.72 -16.00
CA LEU A 5 -26.44 -7.10 -16.40
C LEU A 5 -25.51 -7.19 -17.63
N GLU A 6 -25.62 -6.24 -18.56
CA GLU A 6 -24.78 -6.16 -19.75
C GLU A 6 -23.29 -6.02 -19.40
N LYS A 7 -22.96 -5.17 -18.41
CA LYS A 7 -21.58 -4.95 -17.94
C LYS A 7 -21.02 -6.18 -17.26
N LEU A 8 -21.84 -6.86 -16.44
CA LEU A 8 -21.47 -8.13 -15.82
C LEU A 8 -21.21 -9.21 -16.87
N ILE A 9 -22.11 -9.37 -17.86
CA ILE A 9 -21.92 -10.32 -18.96
C ILE A 9 -20.64 -10.00 -19.73
N TYR A 10 -20.36 -8.72 -20.00
CA TYR A 10 -19.11 -8.31 -20.65
C TYR A 10 -17.89 -8.73 -19.84
N ALA A 11 -17.85 -8.45 -18.53
CA ALA A 11 -16.75 -8.86 -17.67
C ALA A 11 -16.60 -10.40 -17.63
N LEU A 12 -17.69 -11.15 -17.60
CA LEU A 12 -17.68 -12.61 -17.62
C LEU A 12 -17.19 -13.17 -18.96
N ASN A 13 -17.52 -12.55 -20.09
CA ASN A 13 -16.94 -12.88 -21.39
C ASN A 13 -15.42 -12.72 -21.37
N GLN A 14 -14.91 -11.63 -20.76
CA GLN A 14 -13.47 -11.40 -20.64
C GLN A 14 -12.80 -12.39 -19.68
N ARG A 15 -13.47 -12.80 -18.61
CA ARG A 15 -12.96 -13.80 -17.66
C ARG A 15 -12.88 -15.18 -18.29
N PHE A 16 -14.00 -15.68 -18.83
CA PHE A 16 -14.08 -17.06 -19.31
C PHE A 16 -13.54 -17.25 -20.72
N LYS A 17 -13.34 -16.14 -21.47
CA LYS A 17 -13.00 -16.16 -22.90
C LYS A 17 -14.02 -16.98 -23.71
N MET A 18 -15.29 -16.87 -23.31
CA MET A 18 -16.45 -17.56 -23.88
C MET A 18 -17.58 -16.56 -24.13
N ASN A 19 -18.55 -16.92 -24.97
CA ASN A 19 -19.75 -16.11 -25.19
C ASN A 19 -20.83 -16.47 -24.16
N ILE A 20 -20.96 -15.64 -23.14
CA ILE A 20 -21.95 -15.69 -22.07
C ILE A 20 -23.23 -15.00 -22.54
N ILE A 21 -24.35 -15.71 -22.47
CA ILE A 21 -25.66 -15.23 -22.93
C ILE A 21 -26.58 -14.79 -21.78
N SER A 22 -26.35 -15.32 -20.58
CA SER A 22 -27.11 -14.98 -19.39
C SER A 22 -26.32 -15.32 -18.13
N THR A 23 -26.72 -14.72 -17.01
CA THR A 23 -26.17 -15.01 -15.69
C THR A 23 -27.17 -14.65 -14.62
N ASP A 24 -27.21 -15.41 -13.53
CA ASP A 24 -27.73 -14.90 -12.26
C ASP A 24 -26.62 -14.15 -11.52
N TYR A 25 -26.94 -13.44 -10.44
CA TYR A 25 -25.90 -12.89 -9.56
C TYR A 25 -26.41 -12.65 -8.14
N GLN A 26 -25.47 -12.66 -7.21
CA GLN A 26 -25.60 -12.20 -5.84
C GLN A 26 -24.42 -11.27 -5.50
N THR A 27 -24.64 -10.32 -4.59
CA THR A 27 -23.61 -9.36 -4.19
C THR A 27 -23.44 -9.35 -2.69
N VAL A 28 -22.20 -9.43 -2.23
CA VAL A 28 -21.82 -9.24 -0.84
C VAL A 28 -20.85 -8.06 -0.76
N PRO A 29 -21.11 -7.03 0.08
CA PRO A 29 -20.13 -5.97 0.30
C PRO A 29 -18.87 -6.56 0.92
N LEU A 30 -17.71 -6.20 0.38
CA LEU A 30 -16.42 -6.50 0.98
C LEU A 30 -16.03 -5.35 1.91
N GLN A 31 -15.38 -5.68 3.03
CA GLN A 31 -14.79 -4.69 3.92
C GLN A 31 -13.47 -4.17 3.32
N GLY A 32 -13.08 -2.94 3.67
CA GLY A 32 -11.75 -2.38 3.34
C GLY A 32 -11.75 -1.11 2.49
N GLY A 33 -12.83 -0.77 1.81
CA GLY A 33 -12.90 0.51 1.07
C GLY A 33 -13.20 1.69 2.00
N THR A 34 -12.22 2.57 2.26
CA THR A 34 -12.48 3.82 3.01
C THR A 34 -13.34 4.78 2.19
N VAL A 35 -13.16 4.78 0.87
CA VAL A 35 -13.79 5.72 -0.07
C VAL A 35 -14.53 5.02 -1.22
N ALA A 36 -14.09 3.82 -1.62
CA ALA A 36 -14.73 3.02 -2.67
C ALA A 36 -15.78 2.07 -2.10
N LYS A 37 -16.79 1.73 -2.90
CA LYS A 37 -17.70 0.62 -2.61
C LYS A 37 -17.19 -0.63 -3.34
N VAL A 38 -16.88 -1.67 -2.58
CA VAL A 38 -16.33 -2.93 -3.11
C VAL A 38 -17.31 -4.07 -2.85
N TYR A 39 -17.61 -4.85 -3.87
CA TYR A 39 -18.55 -5.97 -3.80
C TYR A 39 -17.93 -7.24 -4.37
N LEU A 40 -18.10 -8.35 -3.67
CA LEU A 40 -17.98 -9.68 -4.25
C LEU A 40 -19.26 -10.00 -5.00
N VAL A 41 -19.14 -10.31 -6.29
CA VAL A 41 -20.23 -10.73 -7.16
C VAL A 41 -20.06 -12.21 -7.49
N THR A 42 -21.06 -13.01 -7.14
CA THR A 42 -21.06 -14.46 -7.37
C THR A 42 -22.29 -14.89 -8.14
N GLY A 43 -22.18 -15.96 -8.92
CA GLY A 43 -23.31 -16.51 -9.66
C GLY A 43 -22.92 -17.66 -10.56
N ILE A 44 -23.82 -18.02 -11.46
CA ILE A 44 -23.64 -19.02 -12.51
C ILE A 44 -23.92 -18.34 -13.86
N ALA A 45 -22.88 -18.25 -14.67
CA ALA A 45 -22.97 -17.79 -16.05
C ALA A 45 -23.38 -18.94 -16.97
N GLN A 46 -24.18 -18.65 -17.99
CA GLN A 46 -24.54 -19.61 -19.03
C GLN A 46 -23.90 -19.20 -20.35
N SER A 47 -23.15 -20.12 -20.96
CA SER A 47 -22.59 -19.90 -22.30
C SER A 47 -23.59 -20.23 -23.40
N VAL A 48 -23.31 -19.78 -24.63
CA VAL A 48 -24.07 -20.14 -25.83
C VAL A 48 -24.12 -21.66 -26.08
N ASP A 49 -23.08 -22.38 -25.68
CA ASP A 49 -22.98 -23.83 -25.80
C ASP A 49 -23.75 -24.58 -24.69
N GLY A 50 -24.39 -23.82 -23.78
CA GLY A 50 -25.20 -24.36 -22.69
C GLY A 50 -24.41 -24.73 -21.44
N GLU A 51 -23.11 -24.41 -21.38
CA GLU A 51 -22.29 -24.64 -20.18
C GLU A 51 -22.72 -23.72 -19.03
N LYS A 52 -22.62 -24.24 -17.80
CA LYS A 52 -22.91 -23.49 -16.57
C LYS A 52 -21.62 -23.28 -15.80
N LEU A 53 -21.20 -22.02 -15.69
CA LEU A 53 -19.90 -21.62 -15.18
C LEU A 53 -20.07 -20.84 -13.88
N PRO A 54 -19.81 -21.44 -12.70
CA PRO A 54 -19.83 -20.70 -11.46
C PRO A 54 -18.70 -19.66 -11.44
N TYR A 55 -18.96 -18.48 -10.88
CA TYR A 55 -17.99 -17.40 -10.84
C TYR A 55 -17.99 -16.62 -9.52
N ARG A 56 -16.86 -15.97 -9.29
CA ARG A 56 -16.57 -15.01 -8.20
C ARG A 56 -15.73 -13.87 -8.77
N ILE A 57 -16.26 -12.66 -8.88
CA ILE A 57 -15.53 -11.48 -9.37
C ILE A 57 -15.72 -10.31 -8.40
N VAL A 58 -14.79 -9.37 -8.39
CA VAL A 58 -14.88 -8.16 -7.56
C VAL A 58 -15.37 -7.00 -8.42
N LEU A 59 -16.33 -6.24 -7.92
CA LEU A 59 -16.74 -4.95 -8.45
C LEU A 59 -16.31 -3.85 -7.49
N LYS A 60 -15.39 -2.97 -7.93
CA LYS A 60 -15.03 -1.74 -7.22
C LYS A 60 -15.68 -0.56 -7.92
N ILE A 61 -16.39 0.27 -7.16
CA ILE A 61 -17.04 1.49 -7.63
C ILE A 61 -16.48 2.67 -6.84
N GLN A 62 -15.92 3.65 -7.55
CA GLN A 62 -15.28 4.80 -6.94
C GLN A 62 -15.85 6.09 -7.52
N ASN A 63 -16.47 6.87 -6.65
CA ASN A 63 -16.90 8.23 -6.95
C ASN A 63 -15.76 9.21 -6.75
N LYS A 64 -15.77 10.36 -7.43
CA LYS A 64 -14.77 11.40 -7.21
C LYS A 64 -14.77 11.89 -5.77
N TRP A 65 -13.58 12.06 -5.26
CA TRP A 65 -13.28 12.63 -3.95
C TRP A 65 -11.92 13.33 -4.04
N GLU A 66 -11.57 14.11 -3.02
CA GLU A 66 -10.31 14.85 -3.00
C GLU A 66 -9.46 14.43 -1.79
N ARG A 67 -8.25 13.91 -2.08
CA ARG A 67 -7.22 13.67 -1.08
C ARG A 67 -6.44 14.97 -0.87
N TYR A 68 -6.18 15.32 0.38
CA TYR A 68 -5.32 16.46 0.69
C TYR A 68 -3.94 16.29 0.03
N GLY A 69 -3.51 17.30 -0.73
CA GLY A 69 -2.24 17.27 -1.46
C GLY A 69 -2.21 16.36 -2.70
N ASP A 70 -3.31 15.66 -3.02
CA ASP A 70 -3.36 14.71 -4.13
C ASP A 70 -4.78 14.55 -4.74
N PRO A 71 -5.36 15.61 -5.32
CA PRO A 71 -6.75 15.60 -5.81
C PRO A 71 -7.00 14.66 -7.01
N GLY A 72 -5.95 14.16 -7.65
CA GLY A 72 -6.03 13.19 -8.75
C GLY A 72 -6.14 11.74 -8.29
N SER A 73 -5.94 11.45 -7.00
CA SER A 73 -5.83 10.08 -6.47
C SER A 73 -7.05 9.22 -6.77
N TRP A 74 -8.25 9.82 -6.70
CA TRP A 74 -9.49 9.06 -6.86
C TRP A 74 -9.49 8.25 -8.16
N ARG A 75 -9.11 8.83 -9.31
CA ARG A 75 -9.12 8.16 -10.62
C ARG A 75 -7.86 7.35 -10.93
N ARG A 76 -6.83 7.42 -10.08
CA ARG A 76 -5.49 6.90 -10.38
C ARG A 76 -5.51 5.42 -10.68
N GLU A 77 -6.19 4.63 -9.85
CA GLU A 77 -6.25 3.18 -10.05
C GLU A 77 -6.87 2.81 -11.41
N TYR A 78 -7.89 3.54 -11.86
CA TYR A 78 -8.44 3.37 -13.21
C TYR A 78 -7.40 3.66 -14.30
N ASP A 79 -6.67 4.78 -14.19
CA ASP A 79 -5.62 5.15 -15.15
C ASP A 79 -4.53 4.06 -15.22
N LEU A 80 -4.19 3.45 -14.08
CA LEU A 80 -3.20 2.38 -14.00
C LEU A 80 -3.70 1.09 -14.67
N TYR A 81 -4.90 0.60 -14.33
CA TYR A 81 -5.47 -0.59 -14.98
C TYR A 81 -5.73 -0.40 -16.48
N SER A 82 -5.93 0.84 -16.93
CA SER A 82 -6.09 1.19 -18.34
C SER A 82 -4.76 1.33 -19.09
N SER A 83 -3.64 1.20 -18.39
CA SER A 83 -2.28 1.29 -18.96
C SER A 83 -1.62 -0.09 -19.08
N ASP A 84 -0.46 -0.13 -19.71
CA ASP A 84 0.38 -1.34 -19.80
C ASP A 84 1.21 -1.62 -18.53
N LEU A 85 0.97 -0.92 -17.41
CA LEU A 85 1.78 -1.08 -16.19
C LEU A 85 1.76 -2.53 -15.69
N GLY A 86 0.64 -3.23 -15.87
CA GLY A 86 0.50 -4.63 -15.47
C GLY A 86 1.50 -5.57 -16.13
N ALA A 87 1.99 -5.25 -17.33
CA ALA A 87 3.01 -6.03 -18.02
C ALA A 87 4.40 -5.96 -17.34
N THR A 88 4.60 -4.99 -16.42
CA THR A 88 5.86 -4.83 -15.69
C THR A 88 5.94 -5.70 -14.42
N LEU A 89 4.77 -6.10 -13.90
CA LEU A 89 4.63 -6.97 -12.74
C LEU A 89 5.16 -8.39 -13.03
N SER A 90 5.25 -9.20 -11.98
CA SER A 90 5.73 -10.58 -12.08
C SER A 90 4.68 -11.56 -11.56
N GLN A 91 4.91 -12.85 -11.75
CA GLN A 91 4.06 -13.86 -11.11
C GLN A 91 4.14 -13.78 -9.58
N ALA A 92 5.31 -13.44 -9.01
CA ALA A 92 5.54 -13.41 -7.57
C ALA A 92 4.91 -12.18 -6.88
N LEU A 93 4.80 -11.07 -7.61
CA LEU A 93 4.11 -9.85 -7.18
C LEU A 93 3.33 -9.30 -8.38
N SER A 94 2.01 -9.48 -8.33
CA SER A 94 1.05 -9.13 -9.37
C SER A 94 -0.06 -8.21 -8.83
N TRP A 95 -1.03 -7.90 -9.68
CA TRP A 95 -2.29 -7.25 -9.31
C TRP A 95 -3.46 -8.08 -9.87
N PRO A 96 -4.70 -7.88 -9.41
CA PRO A 96 -5.86 -8.60 -9.94
C PRO A 96 -6.01 -8.41 -11.46
N THR A 97 -6.38 -9.46 -12.18
CA THR A 97 -6.76 -9.31 -13.58
C THR A 97 -7.97 -8.38 -13.69
N CYS A 98 -7.85 -7.30 -14.47
CA CYS A 98 -8.99 -6.43 -14.78
C CYS A 98 -9.75 -6.98 -15.99
N TYR A 99 -10.99 -7.42 -15.76
CA TYR A 99 -11.87 -7.91 -16.81
C TYR A 99 -12.58 -6.79 -17.55
N HIS A 100 -12.85 -5.67 -16.87
CA HIS A 100 -13.45 -4.49 -17.47
C HIS A 100 -13.20 -3.27 -16.58
N ALA A 101 -12.79 -2.16 -17.20
CA ALA A 101 -12.69 -0.87 -16.57
C ALA A 101 -13.60 0.10 -17.32
N GLU A 102 -14.36 0.91 -16.59
CA GLU A 102 -15.29 1.89 -17.15
C GLU A 102 -15.13 3.22 -16.42
N PHE A 103 -15.06 4.32 -17.17
CA PHE A 103 -15.05 5.66 -16.63
C PHE A 103 -16.30 6.42 -17.07
N ASN A 104 -17.11 6.82 -16.10
CA ASN A 104 -18.26 7.68 -16.29
C ASN A 104 -17.85 9.13 -16.05
N ALA A 105 -17.52 9.85 -17.13
CA ALA A 105 -17.08 11.25 -17.07
C ALA A 105 -18.18 12.19 -16.55
N GLU A 106 -19.45 11.93 -16.86
CA GLU A 106 -20.57 12.77 -16.41
C GLU A 106 -20.83 12.59 -14.91
N GLY A 107 -20.72 11.34 -14.43
CA GLY A 107 -20.89 10.98 -13.02
C GLY A 107 -19.67 11.24 -12.14
N ASN A 108 -18.51 11.56 -12.72
CA ASN A 108 -17.21 11.55 -12.03
C ASN A 108 -17.00 10.25 -11.23
N GLU A 109 -17.22 9.11 -11.87
CA GLU A 109 -17.17 7.79 -11.26
C GLU A 109 -16.41 6.84 -12.18
N TYR A 110 -15.73 5.85 -11.62
CA TYR A 110 -15.29 4.69 -12.39
C TYR A 110 -15.66 3.38 -11.70
N LEU A 111 -15.68 2.34 -12.53
CA LEU A 111 -15.95 0.97 -12.13
C LEU A 111 -14.80 0.08 -12.59
N LEU A 112 -14.38 -0.85 -11.73
CA LEU A 112 -13.43 -1.90 -12.06
C LEU A 112 -14.05 -3.26 -11.75
N TRP A 113 -14.03 -4.14 -12.75
CA TRP A 113 -14.37 -5.54 -12.63
C TRP A 113 -13.08 -6.34 -12.54
N LEU A 114 -12.74 -6.76 -11.33
CA LEU A 114 -11.46 -7.37 -11.01
C LEU A 114 -11.59 -8.86 -10.69
N GLU A 115 -10.48 -9.56 -10.85
CA GLU A 115 -10.29 -10.89 -10.34
C GLU A 115 -10.52 -10.97 -8.82
N TYR A 116 -11.24 -12.00 -8.39
CA TYR A 116 -11.31 -12.36 -6.99
C TYR A 116 -10.13 -13.27 -6.66
N ILE A 117 -9.29 -12.84 -5.72
CA ILE A 117 -8.16 -13.63 -5.23
C ILE A 117 -8.59 -14.34 -3.95
N ASP A 118 -8.47 -15.66 -3.96
CA ASP A 118 -8.77 -16.53 -2.82
C ASP A 118 -7.47 -16.82 -2.08
N GLY A 119 -7.18 -16.04 -1.03
CA GLY A 119 -5.88 -16.07 -0.36
C GLY A 119 -5.91 -15.49 1.05
N VAL A 120 -4.73 -15.50 1.68
CA VAL A 120 -4.50 -14.98 3.03
C VAL A 120 -4.12 -13.50 2.96
N THR A 121 -4.64 -12.66 3.85
CA THR A 121 -4.36 -11.21 3.87
C THR A 121 -4.37 -10.66 5.30
N GLY A 122 -3.88 -9.44 5.50
CA GLY A 122 -3.93 -8.74 6.78
C GLY A 122 -3.12 -9.45 7.88
N LEU A 123 -3.68 -9.48 9.09
CA LEU A 123 -3.02 -10.04 10.28
C LEU A 123 -2.84 -11.57 10.23
N ASP A 124 -3.44 -12.25 9.24
CA ASP A 124 -3.25 -13.68 9.02
C ASP A 124 -1.95 -13.99 8.24
N LEU A 125 -1.28 -12.97 7.68
CA LEU A 125 0.02 -13.14 7.05
C LEU A 125 1.09 -13.51 8.08
N THR A 126 1.86 -14.55 7.79
CA THR A 126 2.95 -14.99 8.66
C THR A 126 4.19 -14.12 8.49
N ARG A 127 5.11 -14.22 9.45
CA ARG A 127 6.40 -13.50 9.38
C ARG A 127 7.23 -13.83 8.14
N ASP A 128 7.17 -15.07 7.67
CA ASP A 128 7.85 -15.50 6.45
C ASP A 128 7.19 -14.87 5.21
N MET A 129 5.86 -14.67 5.25
CA MET A 129 5.13 -13.95 4.20
C MET A 129 5.51 -12.47 4.17
N TYR A 130 5.66 -11.81 5.32
CA TYR A 130 6.18 -10.43 5.38
C TYR A 130 7.57 -10.29 4.76
N GLU A 131 8.50 -11.18 5.13
CA GLU A 131 9.86 -11.17 4.58
C GLU A 131 9.85 -11.37 3.06
N LYS A 132 8.99 -12.28 2.58
CA LYS A 132 8.79 -12.51 1.14
C LYS A 132 8.16 -11.30 0.44
N ALA A 133 7.16 -10.66 1.03
CA ALA A 133 6.55 -9.45 0.47
C ALA A 133 7.60 -8.34 0.30
N ALA A 134 8.46 -8.16 1.30
CA ALA A 134 9.57 -7.22 1.24
C ALA A 134 10.58 -7.58 0.13
N LEU A 135 10.95 -8.85 0.00
CA LEU A 135 11.84 -9.33 -1.08
C LEU A 135 11.26 -9.03 -2.46
N GLU A 136 9.99 -9.39 -2.70
CA GLU A 136 9.36 -9.20 -4.01
C GLU A 136 9.09 -7.72 -4.32
N LEU A 137 8.79 -6.90 -3.30
CA LEU A 137 8.74 -5.44 -3.45
C LEU A 137 10.09 -4.88 -3.90
N GLY A 138 11.18 -5.34 -3.27
CA GLY A 138 12.54 -4.95 -3.64
C GLY A 138 12.85 -5.29 -5.09
N ARG A 139 12.53 -6.52 -5.52
CA ARG A 139 12.69 -6.97 -6.92
C ARG A 139 11.88 -6.13 -7.89
N PHE A 140 10.62 -5.86 -7.57
CA PHE A 140 9.74 -5.05 -8.41
C PHE A 140 10.29 -3.64 -8.60
N GLN A 141 10.62 -2.96 -7.51
CA GLN A 141 11.15 -1.59 -7.55
C GLN A 141 12.54 -1.54 -8.20
N GLY A 142 13.42 -2.50 -7.89
CA GLY A 142 14.76 -2.60 -8.47
C GLY A 142 14.72 -2.83 -9.98
N LYS A 143 13.87 -3.75 -10.44
CA LYS A 143 13.65 -4.01 -11.87
C LYS A 143 13.15 -2.76 -12.59
N LEU A 144 12.14 -2.09 -12.06
CA LEU A 144 11.61 -0.86 -12.67
C LEU A 144 12.64 0.27 -12.69
N TYR A 145 13.39 0.43 -11.60
CA TYR A 145 14.46 1.41 -11.48
C TYR A 145 15.55 1.19 -12.53
N ALA A 146 15.98 -0.06 -12.74
CA ALA A 146 17.02 -0.41 -13.70
C ALA A 146 16.54 -0.33 -15.16
N VAL A 147 15.33 -0.83 -15.44
CA VAL A 147 14.82 -0.98 -16.82
C VAL A 147 14.20 0.30 -17.35
N GLN A 148 13.60 1.13 -16.49
CA GLN A 148 12.87 2.36 -16.86
C GLN A 148 11.89 2.13 -18.03
N PRO A 149 10.93 1.20 -17.90
CA PRO A 149 10.05 0.84 -19.03
C PRO A 149 9.22 2.05 -19.48
N ALA A 150 8.99 2.15 -20.79
CA ALA A 150 8.35 3.30 -21.44
C ALA A 150 6.97 3.64 -20.85
N VAL A 151 6.24 2.64 -20.35
CA VAL A 151 4.95 2.85 -19.69
C VAL A 151 5.03 3.86 -18.53
N LEU A 152 6.12 3.87 -17.76
CA LEU A 152 6.28 4.80 -16.63
C LEU A 152 6.29 6.28 -17.08
N GLN A 153 6.74 6.56 -18.30
CA GLN A 153 6.74 7.91 -18.87
C GLN A 153 5.34 8.34 -19.37
N SER A 154 4.46 7.37 -19.61
CA SER A 154 3.08 7.61 -20.07
C SER A 154 2.11 7.86 -18.93
N LEU A 155 2.45 7.46 -17.70
CA LEU A 155 1.60 7.61 -16.52
C LEU A 155 1.60 9.07 -16.04
N THR A 156 0.50 9.77 -16.28
CA THR A 156 0.37 11.22 -16.01
C THR A 156 -0.24 11.55 -14.65
N ASN A 157 -0.85 10.57 -13.99
CA ASN A 157 -1.55 10.73 -12.72
C ASN A 157 -0.90 9.89 -11.62
N LEU A 158 0.42 9.98 -11.48
CA LEU A 158 1.15 9.41 -10.34
C LEU A 158 1.28 10.45 -9.24
N SER A 159 1.26 10.02 -7.98
CA SER A 159 1.57 10.94 -6.89
C SER A 159 3.04 11.41 -6.98
N HIS A 160 3.30 12.60 -6.44
CA HIS A 160 4.64 13.21 -6.48
C HIS A 160 5.57 12.66 -5.40
N ALA A 161 6.88 12.73 -5.66
CA ALA A 161 7.93 12.34 -4.72
C ALA A 161 7.87 13.09 -3.39
N ASP A 162 7.46 14.36 -3.43
CA ASP A 162 7.36 15.20 -2.23
C ASP A 162 6.11 14.93 -1.38
N LEU A 163 5.22 14.01 -1.78
CA LEU A 163 3.96 13.76 -1.06
C LEU A 163 4.21 13.46 0.42
N MET A 164 5.09 12.50 0.73
CA MET A 164 5.43 12.13 2.11
C MET A 164 6.00 13.30 2.90
N LYS A 165 6.95 14.03 2.30
CA LYS A 165 7.57 15.22 2.91
C LYS A 165 6.53 16.30 3.21
N ASN A 166 5.64 16.58 2.27
CA ASN A 166 4.58 17.58 2.44
C ASN A 166 3.56 17.17 3.50
N THR A 167 3.19 15.87 3.57
CA THR A 167 2.33 15.34 4.63
C THR A 167 3.00 15.48 6.01
N TYR A 168 4.27 15.13 6.13
CA TYR A 168 5.02 15.31 7.37
C TYR A 168 5.10 16.79 7.79
N LEU A 169 5.43 17.69 6.85
CA LEU A 169 5.50 19.13 7.12
C LEU A 169 4.14 19.72 7.51
N HIS A 170 3.05 19.21 6.92
CA HIS A 170 1.70 19.57 7.33
C HIS A 170 1.45 19.23 8.80
N TYR A 171 1.71 17.98 9.21
CA TYR A 171 1.59 17.57 10.61
C TYR A 171 2.51 18.37 11.54
N ARG A 172 3.78 18.56 11.16
CA ARG A 172 4.74 19.34 11.93
C ARG A 172 4.29 20.80 12.11
N SER A 173 3.57 21.37 11.14
CA SER A 173 3.03 22.72 11.25
C SER A 173 1.75 22.83 12.08
N TRP A 174 1.15 21.69 12.47
CA TRP A 174 -0.14 21.66 13.14
C TRP A 174 0.02 21.69 14.67
N PRO A 175 -0.39 22.78 15.35
CA PRO A 175 -0.17 22.94 16.80
C PRO A 175 -0.73 21.81 17.65
N VAL A 176 -1.84 21.20 17.21
CA VAL A 176 -2.54 20.13 17.95
C VAL A 176 -1.62 18.96 18.27
N VAL A 177 -0.79 18.54 17.32
CA VAL A 177 0.16 17.43 17.53
C VAL A 177 1.56 17.93 17.86
N TYR A 178 2.00 19.04 17.24
CA TYR A 178 3.35 19.58 17.41
C TYR A 178 3.59 20.15 18.82
N ASP A 179 2.66 20.96 19.33
CA ASP A 179 2.77 21.53 20.68
C ASP A 179 2.48 20.46 21.74
N TYR A 180 1.56 19.53 21.46
CA TYR A 180 1.21 18.46 22.39
C TYR A 180 2.43 17.64 22.80
N ILE A 181 3.25 17.14 21.87
CA ILE A 181 4.43 16.33 22.23
C ILE A 181 5.47 17.10 23.05
N ARG A 182 5.41 18.44 23.05
CA ARG A 182 6.27 19.36 23.79
C ARG A 182 5.64 19.91 25.08
N SER A 183 4.37 19.62 25.32
CA SER A 183 3.62 20.10 26.50
C SER A 183 3.98 19.34 27.78
N GLU A 184 3.83 19.98 28.94
CA GLU A 184 3.87 19.30 30.25
C GLU A 184 2.70 18.31 30.41
N ASP A 185 1.57 18.55 29.73
CA ASP A 185 0.36 17.73 29.74
C ASP A 185 0.43 16.50 28.81
N CYS A 186 1.57 16.27 28.16
CA CYS A 186 1.73 15.13 27.27
C CYS A 186 1.93 13.83 28.08
N GLU A 187 0.96 12.93 27.95
CA GLU A 187 0.92 11.64 28.65
C GLU A 187 1.79 10.56 27.99
N LEU A 188 2.33 10.83 26.80
CA LEU A 188 3.24 9.90 26.13
C LEU A 188 4.54 9.73 26.94
N PRO A 189 5.14 8.52 26.99
CA PRO A 189 6.41 8.32 27.67
C PRO A 189 7.51 9.28 27.18
N LEU A 190 8.33 9.77 28.10
CA LEU A 190 9.33 10.81 27.81
C LEU A 190 10.28 10.43 26.66
N HIS A 191 10.74 9.18 26.59
CA HIS A 191 11.64 8.73 25.52
C HIS A 191 10.95 8.62 24.16
N VAL A 192 9.65 8.29 24.13
CA VAL A 192 8.84 8.30 22.90
C VAL A 192 8.66 9.74 22.41
N ARG A 193 8.35 10.67 23.32
CA ARG A 193 8.26 12.09 23.00
C ARG A 193 9.57 12.62 22.44
N GLN A 194 10.68 12.31 23.11
CA GLN A 194 12.00 12.73 22.69
C GLN A 194 12.35 12.17 21.30
N MET A 195 12.02 10.91 21.02
CA MET A 195 12.21 10.34 19.68
C MET A 195 11.51 11.12 18.57
N LEU A 196 10.26 11.58 18.81
CA LEU A 196 9.52 12.39 17.84
C LEU A 196 10.12 13.80 17.69
N ILE A 197 10.52 14.41 18.80
CA ILE A 197 11.17 15.74 18.81
C ILE A 197 12.53 15.68 18.09
N ASP A 198 13.33 14.64 18.33
CA ASP A 198 14.63 14.43 17.68
C ASP A 198 14.50 14.37 16.15
N ILE A 199 13.44 13.73 15.63
CA ILE A 199 13.15 13.68 14.19
C ILE A 199 12.85 15.06 13.65
N ASP A 200 12.08 15.88 14.37
CA ASP A 200 11.80 17.26 13.94
C ASP A 200 13.06 18.13 13.89
N GLU A 201 13.92 18.00 14.89
CA GLU A 201 15.18 18.75 14.98
C GLU A 201 16.15 18.38 13.85
N GLN A 202 16.12 17.12 13.41
CA GLN A 202 16.99 16.58 12.35
C GLN A 202 16.31 16.49 10.98
N ALA A 203 15.07 16.96 10.84
CA ALA A 203 14.24 16.69 9.66
C ALA A 203 14.92 17.10 8.35
N ASP A 204 15.59 18.25 8.31
CA ASP A 204 16.28 18.74 7.11
C ASP A 204 17.44 17.83 6.69
N GLU A 205 18.23 17.35 7.65
CA GLU A 205 19.34 16.41 7.40
C GLU A 205 18.83 15.04 6.98
N ILE A 206 17.74 14.58 7.59
CA ILE A 206 17.06 13.32 7.25
C ILE A 206 16.52 13.38 5.82
N PHE A 207 15.80 14.44 5.45
CA PHE A 207 15.31 14.60 4.08
C PHE A 207 16.45 14.70 3.08
N ALA A 208 17.54 15.41 3.39
CA ALA A 208 18.71 15.47 2.53
C ALA A 208 19.41 14.11 2.34
N ARG A 209 19.24 13.15 3.27
CA ARG A 209 19.68 11.76 3.09
C ARG A 209 18.70 10.96 2.24
N ILE A 210 17.40 11.06 2.53
CA ILE A 210 16.34 10.37 1.78
C ILE A 210 16.35 10.78 0.31
N GLU A 211 16.51 12.08 0.01
CA GLU A 211 16.51 12.63 -1.35
C GLU A 211 17.73 12.16 -2.19
N LYS A 212 18.73 11.53 -1.57
CA LYS A 212 19.85 10.88 -2.27
C LYS A 212 19.59 9.40 -2.58
N LEU A 213 18.53 8.82 -2.04
CA LEU A 213 18.15 7.44 -2.31
C LEU A 213 17.55 7.33 -3.72
N PRO A 214 17.55 6.11 -4.31
CA PRO A 214 16.85 5.86 -5.57
C PRO A 214 15.39 6.32 -5.53
N LEU A 215 14.97 7.07 -6.55
CA LEU A 215 13.57 7.37 -6.80
C LEU A 215 12.91 6.18 -7.53
N VAL A 216 11.89 5.60 -6.92
CA VAL A 216 11.23 4.36 -7.35
C VAL A 216 9.72 4.56 -7.49
N LEU A 217 9.06 3.65 -8.21
CA LEU A 217 7.60 3.59 -8.24
C LEU A 217 7.12 2.90 -6.95
N CYS A 218 6.45 3.66 -6.10
CA CYS A 218 5.85 3.19 -4.86
C CYS A 218 4.35 2.92 -5.05
N HIS A 219 3.86 1.86 -4.42
CA HIS A 219 2.43 1.64 -4.23
C HIS A 219 1.82 2.68 -3.28
N ARG A 220 2.59 3.12 -2.27
CA ARG A 220 2.27 4.10 -1.21
C ARG A 220 1.18 3.71 -0.23
N ASP A 221 0.46 2.63 -0.51
CA ASP A 221 -0.39 1.94 0.45
C ASP A 221 0.03 0.45 0.58
N PHE A 222 1.34 0.19 0.66
CA PHE A 222 1.90 -1.16 0.70
C PHE A 222 1.89 -1.71 2.14
N TRP A 223 0.73 -2.12 2.63
CA TRP A 223 0.53 -2.72 3.96
C TRP A 223 -0.27 -4.01 3.86
N VAL A 224 -0.35 -4.74 4.97
CA VAL A 224 -0.78 -6.15 4.95
C VAL A 224 -2.19 -6.42 4.46
N THR A 225 -3.11 -5.49 4.61
CA THR A 225 -4.49 -5.67 4.12
C THR A 225 -4.61 -5.54 2.61
N ASN A 226 -3.63 -4.89 1.96
CA ASN A 226 -3.58 -4.76 0.51
C ASN A 226 -2.76 -5.87 -0.15
N LEU A 227 -2.18 -6.77 0.65
CA LEU A 227 -1.44 -7.94 0.19
C LEU A 227 -2.31 -9.18 0.33
N ILE A 228 -2.56 -9.86 -0.78
CA ILE A 228 -3.23 -11.16 -0.79
C ILE A 228 -2.22 -12.22 -1.20
N TYR A 229 -1.93 -13.14 -0.29
CA TYR A 229 -1.03 -14.26 -0.51
C TYR A 229 -1.80 -15.51 -0.94
N ALA A 230 -1.51 -16.01 -2.15
CA ALA A 230 -2.11 -17.22 -2.69
C ALA A 230 -1.07 -17.98 -3.52
N ASP A 231 -1.05 -19.32 -3.39
CA ASP A 231 -0.19 -20.21 -4.20
C ASP A 231 1.30 -19.82 -4.23
N GLY A 232 1.80 -19.25 -3.13
CA GLY A 232 3.19 -18.82 -3.07
C GLY A 232 3.47 -17.44 -3.64
N ASN A 233 2.47 -16.66 -4.04
CA ASN A 233 2.65 -15.36 -4.68
C ASN A 233 1.82 -14.28 -3.98
N PHE A 234 2.17 -13.02 -4.22
CA PHE A 234 1.41 -11.88 -3.73
C PHE A 234 0.66 -11.19 -4.86
N THR A 235 -0.60 -10.90 -4.60
CA THR A 235 -1.41 -9.98 -5.40
C THR A 235 -1.65 -8.71 -4.59
N LEU A 236 -1.27 -7.57 -5.16
CA LEU A 236 -1.39 -6.24 -4.56
C LEU A 236 -2.62 -5.52 -5.11
N ILE A 237 -3.43 -4.99 -4.21
CA ILE A 237 -4.67 -4.27 -4.51
C ILE A 237 -4.59 -2.81 -4.05
N ASP A 238 -5.52 -1.99 -4.53
CA ASP A 238 -5.73 -0.60 -4.10
C ASP A 238 -4.60 0.37 -4.47
N TRP A 239 -4.42 0.56 -5.78
CA TRP A 239 -3.33 1.36 -6.33
C TRP A 239 -3.63 2.87 -6.39
N ASP A 240 -4.62 3.35 -5.65
CA ASP A 240 -5.11 4.74 -5.73
C ASP A 240 -4.09 5.78 -5.21
N THR A 241 -3.10 5.37 -4.43
CA THR A 241 -2.02 6.22 -3.88
C THR A 241 -0.70 6.12 -4.65
N CYS A 242 -0.62 5.25 -5.65
CA CYS A 242 0.61 4.94 -6.37
C CYS A 242 1.33 6.20 -6.92
N GLY A 243 2.65 6.21 -6.84
CA GLY A 243 3.45 7.27 -7.43
C GLY A 243 4.92 7.22 -7.12
N TRP A 244 5.61 8.30 -7.40
CA TRP A 244 7.05 8.38 -7.20
C TRP A 244 7.36 8.55 -5.71
N GLY A 245 8.32 7.80 -5.20
CA GLY A 245 8.83 7.91 -3.84
C GLY A 245 10.27 7.42 -3.75
N TYR A 246 10.90 7.61 -2.60
CA TYR A 246 12.25 7.18 -2.34
C TYR A 246 12.29 5.75 -1.82
N LEU A 247 13.40 5.07 -2.12
CA LEU A 247 13.67 3.70 -1.69
C LEU A 247 13.36 3.50 -0.20
N GLY A 248 12.53 2.52 0.12
CA GLY A 248 12.12 2.19 1.49
C GLY A 248 10.81 2.79 1.97
N GLU A 249 10.17 3.71 1.23
CA GLU A 249 8.87 4.29 1.64
C GLU A 249 7.77 3.21 1.78
N ASP A 250 7.58 2.36 0.77
CA ASP A 250 6.60 1.26 0.85
C ASP A 250 6.96 0.22 1.93
N LEU A 251 8.25 0.01 2.16
CA LEU A 251 8.73 -0.90 3.19
C LEU A 251 8.40 -0.37 4.60
N ALA A 252 8.46 0.95 4.80
CA ALA A 252 8.04 1.57 6.05
C ALA A 252 6.55 1.29 6.32
N SER A 253 5.69 1.39 5.30
CA SER A 253 4.26 1.05 5.43
C SER A 253 4.03 -0.42 5.74
N LEU A 254 4.76 -1.35 5.11
CA LEU A 254 4.64 -2.78 5.41
C LEU A 254 4.91 -3.08 6.89
N ILE A 255 5.88 -2.37 7.47
CA ILE A 255 6.32 -2.60 8.85
C ILE A 255 5.39 -1.91 9.86
N ALA A 256 4.90 -0.70 9.54
CA ALA A 256 4.35 0.22 10.55
C ALA A 256 2.89 0.67 10.35
N ASP A 257 2.24 0.41 9.20
CA ASP A 257 0.81 0.72 9.04
C ASP A 257 -0.06 -0.42 9.58
N ASP A 258 -0.89 -0.06 10.58
CA ASP A 258 -1.74 -0.95 11.37
C ASP A 258 -1.17 -2.37 11.63
N PRO A 259 0.06 -2.47 12.19
CA PRO A 259 0.79 -3.71 12.18
C PRO A 259 0.30 -4.68 13.26
N ASN A 260 0.72 -5.94 13.13
CA ASN A 260 0.83 -6.81 14.28
C ASN A 260 1.95 -6.28 15.20
N ILE A 261 1.56 -5.50 16.21
CA ILE A 261 2.47 -4.72 17.07
C ILE A 261 3.51 -5.62 17.75
N ASP A 262 3.13 -6.84 18.14
CA ASP A 262 4.00 -7.76 18.85
C ASP A 262 5.17 -8.26 17.98
N HIS A 263 4.99 -8.27 16.66
CA HIS A 263 6.01 -8.70 15.70
C HIS A 263 6.66 -7.55 14.93
N MET A 264 6.29 -6.30 15.18
CA MET A 264 6.74 -5.13 14.40
C MET A 264 8.26 -5.00 14.34
N VAL A 265 8.93 -5.21 15.49
CA VAL A 265 10.40 -5.21 15.60
C VAL A 265 11.03 -6.34 14.79
N GLU A 266 10.44 -7.53 14.84
CA GLU A 266 10.93 -8.69 14.09
C GLU A 266 10.73 -8.49 12.58
N HIS A 267 9.59 -7.94 12.16
CA HIS A 267 9.34 -7.55 10.77
C HIS A 267 10.37 -6.53 10.29
N TYR A 268 10.69 -5.51 11.10
CA TYR A 268 11.74 -4.55 10.78
C TYR A 268 13.09 -5.24 10.52
N GLN A 269 13.50 -6.16 11.40
CA GLN A 269 14.77 -6.89 11.27
C GLN A 269 14.83 -7.81 10.04
N ARG A 270 13.70 -8.43 9.66
CA ARG A 270 13.64 -9.41 8.57
C ARG A 270 13.38 -8.77 7.21
N CYS A 271 12.45 -7.82 7.15
CA CYS A 271 12.01 -7.23 5.90
C CYS A 271 13.06 -6.29 5.28
N ILE A 272 13.83 -5.55 6.07
CA ILE A 272 14.86 -4.64 5.52
C ILE A 272 15.93 -5.41 4.73
N PRO A 273 16.62 -6.44 5.28
CA PRO A 273 17.57 -7.23 4.50
C PRO A 273 16.94 -7.90 3.28
N ALA A 274 15.72 -8.42 3.40
CA ALA A 274 15.03 -9.07 2.29
C ALA A 274 14.71 -8.11 1.14
N TYR A 275 14.20 -6.91 1.46
CA TYR A 275 13.93 -5.86 0.49
C TYR A 275 15.20 -5.40 -0.25
N TYR A 276 16.26 -5.09 0.51
CA TYR A 276 17.54 -4.67 -0.09
C TYR A 276 18.16 -5.78 -0.95
N LYS A 277 18.05 -7.04 -0.52
CA LYS A 277 18.46 -8.19 -1.32
C LYS A 277 17.70 -8.22 -2.65
N GLY A 278 16.37 -8.12 -2.62
CA GLY A 278 15.54 -8.14 -3.83
C GLY A 278 15.87 -7.00 -4.79
N PHE A 279 16.06 -5.79 -4.28
CA PHE A 279 16.44 -4.64 -5.09
C PHE A 279 17.82 -4.82 -5.73
N SER A 280 18.79 -5.33 -4.96
CA SER A 280 20.17 -5.55 -5.41
C SER A 280 20.33 -6.58 -6.53
N GLU A 281 19.30 -7.39 -6.79
CA GLU A 281 19.30 -8.31 -7.94
C GLU A 281 19.25 -7.56 -9.29
N PHE A 282 18.83 -6.29 -9.30
CA PHE A 282 18.62 -5.52 -10.53
C PHE A 282 19.42 -4.21 -10.59
N ALA A 283 19.76 -3.61 -9.45
CA ALA A 283 20.47 -2.34 -9.40
C ALA A 283 21.38 -2.25 -8.18
N ASP A 284 22.49 -1.52 -8.31
CA ASP A 284 23.34 -1.20 -7.18
C ASP A 284 22.54 -0.42 -6.13
N VAL A 285 22.60 -0.87 -4.87
CA VAL A 285 21.95 -0.22 -3.74
C VAL A 285 22.96 0.57 -2.92
N PRO A 286 22.56 1.71 -2.32
CA PRO A 286 23.27 2.26 -1.17
C PRO A 286 23.50 1.16 -0.13
N ARG A 287 24.56 1.30 0.67
CA ARG A 287 24.82 0.33 1.75
C ARG A 287 23.59 0.25 2.63
N ILE A 288 23.17 -0.96 2.99
CA ILE A 288 22.01 -1.18 3.88
C ILE A 288 22.14 -0.42 5.21
N ALA A 289 23.36 -0.07 5.63
CA ALA A 289 23.61 0.77 6.80
C ALA A 289 23.02 2.19 6.68
N ASP A 290 22.73 2.67 5.48
CA ASP A 290 22.23 4.01 5.18
C ASP A 290 20.74 4.02 4.79
N HIS A 291 19.99 2.96 5.12
CA HIS A 291 18.68 2.67 4.53
C HIS A 291 17.52 3.64 4.83
N CYS A 292 17.62 4.49 5.86
CA CYS A 292 16.62 5.49 6.27
C CYS A 292 15.20 4.97 6.63
N VAL A 293 14.95 3.65 6.69
CA VAL A 293 13.59 3.09 6.91
C VAL A 293 13.04 3.45 8.29
N TYR A 294 13.88 3.53 9.32
CA TYR A 294 13.44 3.95 10.65
C TYR A 294 12.93 5.40 10.64
N GLU A 295 13.69 6.29 10.00
CA GLU A 295 13.32 7.69 9.82
C GLU A 295 12.05 7.81 8.97
N LEU A 296 11.93 7.04 7.88
CA LEU A 296 10.72 7.00 7.06
C LEU A 296 9.48 6.56 7.85
N ILE A 297 9.59 5.55 8.71
CA ILE A 297 8.49 5.13 9.60
C ILE A 297 8.04 6.30 10.49
N LEU A 298 8.98 7.05 11.08
CA LEU A 298 8.64 8.18 11.95
C LEU A 298 8.07 9.38 11.20
N LEU A 299 8.61 9.69 10.01
CA LEU A 299 8.11 10.77 9.16
C LEU A 299 6.69 10.50 8.67
N VAL A 300 6.37 9.25 8.31
CA VAL A 300 5.05 8.86 7.81
C VAL A 300 4.03 8.68 8.95
N PHE A 301 4.41 7.98 10.02
CA PHE A 301 3.44 7.52 11.03
C PHE A 301 3.54 8.21 12.38
N GLY A 302 4.67 8.85 12.71
CA GLY A 302 4.92 9.41 14.05
C GLY A 302 3.81 10.36 14.48
N TYR A 303 3.55 11.40 13.67
CA TYR A 303 2.47 12.36 13.96
C TYR A 303 1.07 11.79 13.78
N ARG A 304 0.84 10.89 12.81
CA ARG A 304 -0.46 10.19 12.62
C ARG A 304 -0.83 9.36 13.86
N LEU A 305 0.15 8.73 14.51
CA LEU A 305 -0.05 8.00 15.76
C LEU A 305 -0.38 8.94 16.93
N VAL A 306 0.26 10.11 17.01
CA VAL A 306 -0.05 11.14 18.01
C VAL A 306 -1.45 11.71 17.80
N GLU A 307 -1.80 12.09 16.57
CA GLU A 307 -3.15 12.54 16.22
C GLU A 307 -4.19 11.49 16.62
N GLY A 308 -3.96 10.23 16.25
CA GLY A 308 -4.86 9.15 16.58
C GLY A 308 -4.97 8.93 18.10
N TYR A 309 -3.90 9.15 18.86
CA TYR A 309 -3.92 9.06 20.32
C TYR A 309 -4.83 10.14 20.93
N LEU A 310 -4.72 11.38 20.43
CA LEU A 310 -5.49 12.51 20.93
C LEU A 310 -6.99 12.38 20.63
N HIS A 311 -7.36 11.85 19.46
CA HIS A 311 -8.74 11.76 19.01
C HIS A 311 -9.44 10.44 19.38
N THR A 312 -8.73 9.47 19.95
CA THR A 312 -9.33 8.22 20.40
C THR A 312 -9.81 8.37 21.83
N GLU A 313 -11.12 8.19 22.07
CA GLU A 313 -11.68 8.21 23.43
C GLU A 313 -11.40 6.91 24.19
N ALA A 314 -11.37 5.77 23.49
CA ALA A 314 -11.22 4.46 24.10
C ALA A 314 -9.78 4.17 24.56
N ASP A 315 -9.62 3.76 25.82
CA ASP A 315 -8.31 3.51 26.44
C ASP A 315 -7.48 2.43 25.73
N ASP A 316 -8.15 1.41 25.16
CA ASP A 316 -7.50 0.34 24.40
C ASP A 316 -6.85 0.87 23.12
N GLY A 317 -7.55 1.74 22.39
CA GLY A 317 -7.03 2.37 21.18
C GLY A 317 -5.91 3.38 21.47
N LYS A 318 -5.95 4.06 22.61
CA LYS A 318 -4.82 4.90 23.09
C LYS A 318 -3.60 4.04 23.44
N THR A 319 -3.81 2.98 24.21
CA THR A 319 -2.77 2.02 24.61
C THR A 319 -2.10 1.40 23.40
N ARG A 320 -2.90 1.01 22.39
CA ARG A 320 -2.40 0.44 21.14
C ARG A 320 -1.42 1.39 20.43
N ARG A 321 -1.74 2.68 20.35
CA ARG A 321 -0.87 3.70 19.70
C ARG A 321 0.41 3.98 20.48
N ILE A 322 0.33 4.05 21.80
CA ILE A 322 1.52 4.13 22.66
C ILE A 322 2.41 2.89 22.44
N HIS A 323 1.82 1.70 22.39
CA HIS A 323 2.56 0.46 22.17
C HIS A 323 3.22 0.43 20.79
N THR A 324 2.55 0.90 19.73
CA THR A 324 3.17 1.07 18.41
C THR A 324 4.37 2.02 18.47
N LEU A 325 4.22 3.21 19.07
CA LEU A 325 5.32 4.17 19.22
C LEU A 325 6.49 3.58 20.02
N GLN A 326 6.19 2.80 21.06
CA GLN A 326 7.18 2.09 21.86
C GLN A 326 7.96 1.07 21.01
N LYS A 327 7.26 0.32 20.15
CA LYS A 327 7.90 -0.64 19.24
C LYS A 327 8.75 0.06 18.17
N ILE A 328 8.34 1.23 17.68
CA ILE A 328 9.19 2.05 16.79
C ILE A 328 10.46 2.47 17.54
N TYR A 329 10.34 2.95 18.78
CA TYR A 329 11.50 3.32 19.60
C TYR A 329 12.51 2.17 19.77
N GLU A 330 12.02 0.95 20.01
CA GLU A 330 12.85 -0.25 20.14
C GLU A 330 13.71 -0.51 18.89
N MET A 331 13.19 -0.25 17.68
CA MET A 331 13.91 -0.47 16.41
C MET A 331 15.23 0.30 16.31
N LYS A 332 15.31 1.50 16.91
CA LYS A 332 16.50 2.38 16.83
C LYS A 332 17.78 1.71 17.34
N THR A 333 17.64 0.80 18.30
CA THR A 333 18.77 0.19 19.01
C THR A 333 19.10 -1.22 18.51
N ILE A 334 18.39 -1.70 17.50
CA ILE A 334 18.45 -3.08 17.06
C ILE A 334 19.40 -3.21 15.87
N PRO A 335 20.45 -4.05 15.98
CA PRO A 335 21.31 -4.33 14.84
C PRO A 335 20.53 -5.04 13.74
N LEU A 336 20.64 -4.54 12.51
CA LEU A 336 20.23 -5.30 11.34
C LEU A 336 21.26 -6.39 11.08
N MET A 337 20.82 -7.65 10.99
CA MET A 337 21.71 -8.73 10.57
C MET A 337 21.97 -8.58 9.07
N ILE A 338 23.08 -7.93 8.74
CA ILE A 338 23.59 -7.92 7.36
C ILE A 338 24.11 -9.34 7.09
N THR A 339 23.34 -10.13 6.34
CA THR A 339 23.90 -11.34 5.77
C THR A 339 24.89 -10.90 4.71
N SER A 340 26.18 -11.02 5.01
CA SER A 340 27.25 -10.83 4.04
C SER A 340 27.14 -11.92 2.98
N GLY A 341 26.40 -11.63 1.91
CA GLY A 341 26.35 -12.44 0.70
C GLY A 341 27.60 -12.19 -0.13
N THR A 342 28.50 -13.18 -0.12
CA THR A 342 29.50 -13.42 -1.17
C THR A 342 28.87 -14.05 -2.39
#